data_AF-A0A6C7E3R8-F1
#
_entry.id   AF-A0A6C7E3R8-F1
#
_cell.length_a   1.000
_cell.length_b   1.000
_cell.length_c   1.000
_cell.angle_alpha   90.00
_cell.angle_beta   90.00
_cell.angle_gamma   90.00
#
_symmetry.space_group_name_H-M   'P 1'
#
loop_
_entity.id
_entity.type
_entity.pdbx_description
1 polymer ?
#
loop_
_entity_poly.entity_id
_entity_poly.type
_entity_poly.pdbx_seq_one_letter_code
_entity_poly.pdbx_strand_id
1 'polypeptide(L)' 'MSDSTQSTAHELATIADNVAQYRSRVAALADRHVGTDRDDFVAAIHEAERQLRSAERGILRAVRTGG' A
#
# COMPACT_ATOMS: atom_id res chain seq x y z
N MET A 1 9.85 -8.60 -26.81
CA MET A 1 9.64 -9.04 -25.42
C MET A 1 10.16 -8.01 -24.41
N SER A 2 11.29 -7.33 -24.65
CA SER A 2 11.81 -6.31 -23.73
C SER A 2 10.87 -5.12 -23.49
N ASP A 3 10.13 -4.68 -24.51
CA ASP A 3 9.21 -3.55 -24.42
C ASP A 3 7.96 -3.84 -23.56
N SER A 4 7.40 -5.05 -23.69
CA SER A 4 6.27 -5.50 -22.85
C SER A 4 6.67 -5.66 -21.38
N THR A 5 7.88 -6.16 -21.12
CA THR A 5 8.42 -6.33 -19.77
C THR A 5 8.68 -4.98 -19.09
N GLN A 6 9.25 -4.02 -19.84
CA GLN A 6 9.46 -2.66 -19.35
C GLN A 6 8.13 -1.95 -19.04
N SER A 7 7.11 -2.16 -19.89
CA SER A 7 5.75 -1.67 -19.64
C SER A 7 5.15 -2.27 -18.35
N THR A 8 5.24 -3.59 -18.16
CA THR A 8 4.74 -4.24 -16.93
C THR A 8 5.46 -3.76 -15.67
N ALA A 9 6.78 -3.60 -15.71
CA ALA A 9 7.54 -3.08 -14.58
C ALA A 9 7.13 -1.63 -14.23
N HIS A 10 6.87 -0.81 -15.25
CA HIS A 10 6.40 0.56 -15.08
C HIS A 10 4.97 0.64 -14.49
N GLU A 11 4.06 -0.21 -14.98
CA GLU A 11 2.71 -0.32 -14.41
C GLU A 11 2.76 -0.78 -12.95
N LEU A 12 3.59 -1.77 -12.62
CA LEU A 12 3.78 -2.23 -11.25
C LEU A 12 4.35 -1.14 -10.34
N ALA A 13 5.31 -0.34 -10.82
CA ALA A 13 5.84 0.80 -10.07
C ALA A 13 4.75 1.84 -9.79
N THR A 14 3.93 2.16 -10.80
CA THR A 14 2.78 3.08 -10.66
C THR A 14 1.77 2.57 -9.63
N ILE A 15 1.48 1.26 -9.62
CA ILE A 15 0.59 0.65 -8.63
C ILE A 15 1.21 0.74 -7.23
N ALA A 16 2.51 0.49 -7.07
CA ALA A 16 3.18 0.61 -5.78
C ALA A 16 3.06 2.04 -5.20
N ASP A 17 3.25 3.06 -6.03
CA ASP A 17 3.11 4.47 -5.64
C ASP A 17 1.67 4.78 -5.18
N ASN A 18 0.67 4.29 -5.92
CA ASN A 18 -0.73 4.46 -5.54
C ASN A 18 -1.06 3.75 -4.21
N VAL A 19 -0.56 2.53 -4.00
CA VAL A 19 -0.73 1.81 -2.73
C VAL A 19 -0.07 2.56 -1.58
N ALA A 20 1.11 3.15 -1.78
CA ALA A 20 1.77 3.97 -0.77
C ALA A 20 0.95 5.21 -0.39
N GLN A 21 0.33 5.89 -1.38
CA GLN A 21 -0.59 7.00 -1.14
C GLN A 21 -1.84 6.56 -0.38
N TYR A 22 -2.46 5.43 -0.77
CA TYR A 22 -3.63 4.91 -0.07
C TYR A 22 -3.31 4.49 1.36
N ARG A 23 -2.15 3.87 1.61
CA ARG A 23 -1.67 3.55 2.95
C ARG A 23 -1.62 4.80 3.84
N SER A 24 -1.06 5.90 3.33
CA SER A 24 -1.01 7.18 4.05
C SER A 24 -2.40 7.72 4.36
N ARG A 25 -3.31 7.70 3.38
CA ARG A 25 -4.70 8.16 3.55
C ARG A 25 -5.47 7.33 4.55
N VAL A 26 -5.28 6.00 4.57
CA VAL A 26 -5.91 5.08 5.53
C VAL A 26 -5.40 5.36 6.93
N ALA A 27 -4.08 5.51 7.12
CA ALA A 27 -3.49 5.83 8.42
C ALA A 27 -4.08 7.13 9.00
N ALA A 28 -4.22 8.17 8.18
CA ALA A 28 -4.81 9.45 8.59
C ALA A 28 -6.27 9.35 9.08
N LEU A 29 -7.01 8.28 8.73
CA LEU A 29 -8.37 8.08 9.24
C LEU A 29 -8.41 7.70 10.72
N ALA A 30 -7.32 7.12 11.25
CA ALA A 30 -7.20 6.77 12.66
C ALA A 30 -6.94 7.99 13.54
N ASP A 31 -6.22 9.00 13.05
CA ASP A 31 -5.75 10.16 13.81
C ASP A 31 -6.86 10.86 14.60
N ARG A 32 -8.06 10.97 14.01
CA ARG A 32 -9.22 11.63 14.63
C ARG A 32 -9.91 10.83 15.74
N HIS A 33 -9.55 9.56 15.90
CA HIS A 33 -10.18 8.62 16.84
C HIS A 33 -9.21 8.09 17.90
N VAL A 34 -7.93 8.48 17.86
CA VAL A 34 -6.96 8.13 18.91
C VAL A 34 -7.40 8.72 20.26
N GLY A 35 -7.45 7.88 21.29
CA GLY A 35 -7.86 8.29 22.65
C GLY A 35 -9.37 8.48 22.82
N THR A 36 -10.16 8.07 21.83
CA THR A 36 -11.63 7.94 21.94
C THR A 36 -12.00 6.52 22.37
N ASP A 37 -13.29 6.25 22.54
CA ASP A 37 -13.85 4.92 22.83
C ASP A 37 -13.89 3.98 21.60
N ARG A 38 -13.31 4.40 20.46
CA ARG A 38 -13.36 3.67 19.17
C ARG A 38 -12.11 2.83 18.90
N ASP A 39 -11.59 2.16 19.93
CA ASP A 39 -10.36 1.35 19.84
C ASP A 39 -10.44 0.27 18.75
N ASP A 40 -11.59 -0.41 18.61
CA ASP A 40 -11.81 -1.43 17.57
C ASP A 40 -11.72 -0.86 16.15
N PHE A 41 -12.23 0.36 15.95
CA PHE A 41 -12.14 1.05 14.66
C PHE A 41 -10.68 1.41 14.34
N VAL A 42 -9.96 1.96 15.33
CA VAL A 42 -8.54 2.31 15.19
C VAL A 42 -7.70 1.06 14.89
N ALA A 43 -7.97 -0.05 15.58
CA ALA A 43 -7.32 -1.34 15.33
C ALA A 43 -7.59 -1.84 13.90
N ALA A 44 -8.82 -1.75 13.41
CA ALA A 44 -9.15 -2.14 12.04
C ALA A 44 -8.44 -1.28 10.99
N ILE A 45 -8.29 0.04 11.22
CA ILE A 45 -7.54 0.92 10.33
C ILE A 45 -6.04 0.57 10.31
N HIS A 46 -5.43 0.31 11.46
CA HIS A 46 -4.03 -0.12 11.51
C HIS A 46 -3.79 -1.47 10.84
N GLU A 47 -4.74 -2.39 10.94
CA GLU A 47 -4.65 -3.67 10.22
C GLU A 47 -4.78 -3.47 8.71
N ALA A 48 -5.69 -2.62 8.24
CA ALA A 48 -5.77 -2.25 6.83
C ALA A 48 -4.45 -1.61 6.34
N GLU A 49 -3.83 -0.74 7.13
CA GLU A 49 -2.51 -0.16 6.83
C GLU A 49 -1.44 -1.25 6.70
N ARG A 50 -1.42 -2.24 7.61
CA ARG A 50 -0.49 -3.37 7.59
C ARG A 50 -0.64 -4.21 6.31
N GLN A 51 -1.88 -4.44 5.89
CA GLN A 51 -2.19 -5.18 4.65
C GLN A 51 -1.71 -4.42 3.41
N LEU A 52 -1.97 -3.10 3.34
CA LEU A 52 -1.50 -2.24 2.24
C LEU A 52 0.03 -2.22 2.16
N ARG A 53 0.71 -2.12 3.31
CA ARG A 53 2.18 -2.18 3.38
C ARG A 53 2.73 -3.53 2.90
N SER A 54 2.03 -4.63 3.19
CA SER A 54 2.40 -5.97 2.72
C SER A 54 2.23 -6.09 1.20
N ALA A 55 1.12 -5.56 0.67
CA ALA A 55 0.85 -5.54 -0.77
C ALA A 55 1.91 -4.72 -1.54
N GLU A 56 2.22 -3.51 -1.07
CA GLU A 56 3.26 -2.64 -1.63
C GLU A 56 4.62 -3.36 -1.71
N ARG A 57 5.05 -4.03 -0.63
CA ARG A 57 6.30 -4.82 -0.62
C ARG A 57 6.27 -5.96 -1.64
N GLY A 58 5.12 -6.62 -1.80
CA GLY A 58 4.92 -7.66 -2.81
C GLY A 58 5.09 -7.12 -4.23
N ILE A 59 4.46 -5.99 -4.52
CA ILE A 59 4.57 -5.30 -5.82
C ILE A 59 6.00 -4.85 -6.09
N LEU A 60 6.66 -4.19 -5.12
CA LEU A 60 8.05 -3.76 -5.27
C LEU A 60 9.01 -4.95 -5.47
N ARG A 61 8.71 -6.12 -4.90
CA ARG A 61 9.46 -7.34 -5.20
C ARG A 61 9.24 -7.77 -6.64
N ALA A 62 8.00 -7.76 -7.13
CA ALA A 62 7.67 -8.10 -8.51
C ALA A 62 8.37 -7.16 -9.52
N VAL A 63 8.43 -5.84 -9.23
CA VAL A 63 9.19 -4.87 -10.03
C VAL A 63 10.65 -5.28 -10.15
N ARG A 64 11.30 -5.67 -9.03
CA ARG A 64 12.72 -6.06 -9.03
C ARG A 64 13.00 -7.40 -9.73
N THR A 65 12.05 -8.34 -9.71
CA THR A 65 12.23 -9.67 -10.32
C THR A 65 11.74 -9.73 -11.77
N GLY A 66 10.87 -8.82 -12.16
CA GLY A 66 10.27 -8.76 -13.50
C GLY A 66 10.90 -7.73 -14.43
N GLY A 67 11.76 -6.84 -13.93
CA GLY A 67 12.55 -5.90 -14.74
C GLY A 67 13.87 -6.47 -15.24
#